data_AF-A0A8T5XFS1-F1
#
_entry.id   AF-A0A8T5XFS1-F1
#
_cell.length_a   1.000
_cell.length_b   1.000
_cell.length_c   1.000
_cell.angle_alpha   90.00
_cell.angle_beta   90.00
_cell.angle_gamma   90.00
#
_symmetry.space_group_name_H-M   'P 1'
#
loop_
_entity.id
_entity.type
_entity.pdbx_description
1 polymer ?
#
loop_
_entity_poly.entity_id
_entity_poly.type
_entity_poly.pdbx_seq_one_letter_code
_entity_poly.pdbx_strand_id
1 'polypeptide(L)'
;MDCDKSPLLNLSLPDKCCTGTTGCDFDGSLRNVKAEPIYVQKVYDAALFNLQGLRTVAGLKFKPKLGPGARIIRVLDIRCKRFFDPSNIKNPDNLKVKPETEISGAEFVRYCDKKDVKVIGADGTPSQKLIFTDTEDCDEKGKGTPIFGTQVVKITGNVSIEIDVIYTDDCDSECKITLSADVPIDEPNPINLTNFFELCIPSVFNSAFLPRFTEFCNINCEARLATNSIMRDISITPITGEVSANLLVALCVACEKKIIVPVQLCVLSTGFPKLSAEVSPICTTFPTLFPEQIDEKKHPCRSAESLSEDE
;
A
#
# COMPACT_ATOMS: atom_id res chain seq x y z
N MET A 1 1.22 -58.54 24.90
CA MET A 1 1.67 -57.32 25.60
C MET A 1 2.07 -56.33 24.52
N ASP A 2 1.08 -55.60 24.02
CA ASP A 2 1.28 -54.44 23.14
C ASP A 2 1.43 -53.22 24.04
N CYS A 3 2.54 -52.50 23.91
CA CYS A 3 2.75 -51.21 24.53
C CYS A 3 2.72 -50.12 23.46
N ASP A 4 1.74 -49.23 23.62
CA ASP A 4 1.63 -47.84 23.18
C ASP A 4 2.63 -47.32 22.13
N LYS A 5 2.09 -46.99 20.96
CA LYS A 5 2.56 -45.84 20.17
C LYS A 5 1.46 -44.79 20.21
N SER A 6 1.60 -43.83 21.10
CA SER A 6 0.87 -42.57 21.06
C SER A 6 1.12 -41.90 19.69
N PRO A 7 0.09 -41.36 19.03
CA PRO A 7 0.30 -40.57 17.82
C PRO A 7 1.00 -39.27 18.23
N LEU A 8 2.17 -39.04 17.63
CA LEU A 8 2.85 -37.76 17.68
C LEU A 8 1.87 -36.68 17.19
N LEU A 9 1.39 -35.86 18.13
CA LEU A 9 0.72 -34.60 17.83
C LEU A 9 1.68 -33.76 17.00
N ASN A 10 1.46 -33.76 15.68
CA ASN A 10 2.19 -32.94 14.74
C ASN A 10 1.74 -31.49 14.97
N LEU A 11 2.36 -30.82 15.95
CA LEU A 11 2.23 -29.39 16.25
C LEU A 11 2.97 -28.55 15.18
N SER A 12 2.79 -28.90 13.90
CA SER A 12 3.19 -28.01 12.82
C SER A 12 2.36 -26.75 12.93
N LEU A 13 3.01 -25.63 13.25
CA LEU A 13 2.43 -24.30 13.14
C LEU A 13 1.72 -24.21 11.77
N PRO A 14 0.46 -23.74 11.71
CA PRO A 14 -0.25 -23.62 10.45
C PRO A 14 0.59 -22.79 9.47
N ASP A 15 0.43 -23.08 8.17
CA ASP A 15 1.13 -22.41 7.09
C ASP A 15 1.23 -20.90 7.36
N LYS A 16 2.44 -20.34 7.25
CA LYS A 16 2.71 -18.91 7.51
C LYS A 16 1.91 -17.96 6.62
N CYS A 17 1.20 -18.49 5.63
CA CYS A 17 0.39 -17.75 4.69
C CYS A 17 -1.03 -18.35 4.70
N CYS A 18 -2.03 -17.52 4.93
CA CYS A 18 -3.42 -17.89 4.75
C CYS A 18 -3.86 -17.62 3.30
N THR A 19 -4.76 -18.46 2.77
CA THR A 19 -5.49 -18.16 1.53
C THR A 19 -6.74 -17.35 1.89
N GLY A 20 -6.87 -16.14 1.36
CA GLY A 20 -8.04 -15.31 1.60
C GLY A 20 -9.27 -15.83 0.84
N THR A 21 -10.44 -15.79 1.47
CA THR A 21 -11.73 -16.02 0.80
C THR A 21 -12.11 -14.81 -0.06
N THR A 22 -12.46 -15.02 -1.32
CA THR A 22 -12.85 -13.96 -2.26
C THR A 22 -14.19 -13.30 -1.93
N GLY A 23 -15.04 -13.94 -1.11
CA GLY A 23 -16.29 -13.39 -0.55
C GLY A 23 -17.46 -13.28 -1.54
N CYS A 24 -17.20 -13.26 -2.84
CA CYS A 24 -18.20 -13.19 -3.91
C CYS A 24 -17.97 -14.30 -4.94
N ASP A 25 -19.07 -14.86 -5.47
CA ASP A 25 -19.07 -15.79 -6.59
C ASP A 25 -20.19 -15.41 -7.58
N PHE A 26 -19.94 -15.58 -8.88
CA PHE A 26 -20.91 -15.28 -9.93
C PHE A 26 -21.26 -16.56 -10.68
N ASP A 27 -22.54 -16.92 -10.65
CA ASP A 27 -23.09 -18.14 -11.25
C ASP A 27 -23.09 -18.16 -12.80
N GLY A 28 -22.54 -17.11 -13.43
CA GLY A 28 -22.52 -16.93 -14.88
C GLY A 28 -23.85 -16.44 -15.47
N SER A 29 -24.86 -16.16 -14.65
CA SER A 29 -26.22 -15.82 -15.08
C SER A 29 -26.66 -14.44 -14.57
N LEU A 30 -27.08 -13.58 -15.49
CA LEU A 30 -27.65 -12.27 -15.13
C LEU A 30 -29.08 -12.36 -14.53
N ARG A 31 -29.69 -13.55 -14.48
CA ARG A 31 -31.07 -13.71 -13.99
C ARG A 31 -31.25 -13.34 -12.52
N ASN A 32 -30.20 -13.51 -11.72
CA ASN A 32 -30.20 -13.24 -10.29
C ASN A 32 -29.56 -11.89 -9.94
N VAL A 33 -29.17 -11.12 -10.95
CA VAL A 33 -28.47 -9.85 -10.80
C VAL A 33 -29.48 -8.72 -10.73
N LYS A 34 -29.40 -7.91 -9.67
CA LYS A 34 -30.25 -6.73 -9.45
C LYS A 34 -29.44 -5.46 -9.68
N ALA A 35 -30.13 -4.40 -10.10
CA ALA A 35 -29.52 -3.07 -10.16
C ALA A 35 -29.57 -2.44 -8.76
N GLU A 36 -28.43 -2.01 -8.26
CA GLU A 36 -28.32 -1.36 -6.95
C GLU A 36 -27.66 0.02 -7.10
N PRO A 37 -28.24 1.08 -6.52
CA PRO A 37 -27.60 2.38 -6.46
C PRO A 37 -26.52 2.37 -5.37
N ILE A 38 -25.28 2.68 -5.73
CA ILE A 38 -24.17 2.83 -4.79
C ILE A 38 -23.62 4.24 -4.85
N TYR A 39 -23.44 4.85 -3.68
CA TYR A 39 -22.78 6.13 -3.54
C TYR A 39 -21.27 5.91 -3.29
N VAL A 40 -20.43 6.35 -4.22
CA VAL A 40 -18.99 6.09 -4.20
C VAL A 40 -18.17 7.33 -4.54
N GLN A 41 -16.88 7.26 -4.20
CA GLN A 41 -15.87 8.19 -4.71
C GLN A 41 -15.39 7.70 -6.07
N LYS A 42 -15.63 8.48 -7.13
CA LYS A 42 -15.13 8.19 -8.48
C LYS A 42 -13.93 9.07 -8.79
N VAL A 43 -12.94 8.46 -9.43
CA VAL A 43 -11.80 9.17 -10.02
C VAL A 43 -12.26 9.83 -11.31
N TYR A 44 -12.19 11.16 -11.37
CA TYR A 44 -12.51 11.95 -12.56
C TYR A 44 -11.30 12.01 -13.50
N ASP A 45 -10.14 12.34 -12.93
CA ASP A 45 -8.87 12.40 -13.65
C ASP A 45 -7.74 11.96 -12.73
N ALA A 46 -6.66 11.44 -13.31
CA ALA A 46 -5.51 10.94 -12.57
C ALA A 46 -4.21 11.02 -13.37
N ALA A 47 -3.11 11.22 -12.64
CA ALA A 47 -1.77 11.21 -13.19
C ALA A 47 -0.84 10.37 -12.31
N LEU A 48 -0.06 9.49 -12.96
CA LEU A 48 0.90 8.59 -12.32
C LEU A 48 2.32 8.99 -12.69
N PHE A 49 3.21 9.03 -11.70
CA PHE A 49 4.60 9.41 -11.89
C PHE A 49 5.53 8.39 -11.27
N ASN A 50 6.54 8.01 -12.03
CA ASN A 50 7.66 7.19 -11.56
C ASN A 50 8.89 8.10 -11.45
N LEU A 51 9.39 8.27 -10.22
CA LEU A 51 10.53 9.11 -9.90
C LEU A 51 11.66 8.24 -9.38
N GLN A 52 12.89 8.60 -9.70
CA GLN A 52 14.07 7.87 -9.25
C GLN A 52 15.00 8.80 -8.48
N GLY A 53 15.33 8.41 -7.25
CA GLY A 53 16.40 9.01 -6.46
C GLY A 53 17.59 8.07 -6.41
N LEU A 54 18.81 8.61 -6.46
CA LEU A 54 20.04 7.84 -6.30
C LEU A 54 20.79 8.29 -5.05
N ARG A 55 21.25 7.31 -4.27
CA ARG A 55 22.08 7.50 -3.10
C ARG A 55 23.33 6.64 -3.22
N THR A 56 24.49 7.26 -3.26
CA THR A 56 25.78 6.57 -3.19
C THR A 56 26.23 6.51 -1.74
N VAL A 57 26.63 5.33 -1.28
CA VAL A 57 27.14 5.08 0.07
C VAL A 57 28.52 4.47 -0.03
N ALA A 58 29.50 5.04 0.67
CA ALA A 58 30.86 4.53 0.71
C ALA A 58 31.16 3.93 2.08
N GLY A 59 31.83 2.77 2.11
CA GLY A 59 32.29 2.12 3.33
C GLY A 59 31.19 1.71 4.30
N LEU A 60 29.99 1.35 3.81
CA LEU A 60 28.88 0.91 4.65
C LEU A 60 29.27 -0.36 5.40
N LYS A 61 29.18 -0.35 6.72
CA LYS A 61 29.58 -1.48 7.58
C LYS A 61 28.44 -2.49 7.73
N PHE A 62 28.73 -3.75 7.47
CA PHE A 62 27.79 -4.85 7.53
C PHE A 62 27.92 -5.69 8.81
N LYS A 63 26.81 -6.31 9.22
CA LYS A 63 26.74 -7.27 10.33
C LYS A 63 26.11 -8.58 9.84
N PRO A 64 26.49 -9.75 10.39
CA PRO A 64 27.55 -9.96 11.36
C PRO A 64 28.95 -9.83 10.73
N LYS A 65 29.99 -9.81 11.58
CA LYS A 65 31.39 -9.87 11.12
C LYS A 65 31.70 -11.31 10.67
N LEU A 66 32.52 -11.48 9.65
CA LEU A 66 32.87 -12.80 9.09
C LEU A 66 34.00 -13.52 9.85
N GLY A 67 34.66 -12.83 10.79
CA GLY A 67 35.82 -13.34 11.53
C GLY A 67 37.16 -13.04 10.86
N PRO A 68 38.29 -13.24 11.57
CA PRO A 68 39.63 -13.04 11.02
C PRO A 68 39.87 -13.94 9.80
N GLY A 69 40.69 -13.46 8.86
CA GLY A 69 41.09 -14.24 7.68
C GLY A 69 40.00 -14.50 6.63
N ALA A 70 38.75 -14.14 6.90
CA ALA A 70 37.64 -14.39 5.99
C ALA A 70 37.77 -13.66 4.64
N ARG A 71 37.43 -14.35 3.55
CA ARG A 71 37.41 -13.80 2.18
C ARG A 71 36.08 -14.09 1.49
N ILE A 72 35.43 -13.05 0.97
CA ILE A 72 34.22 -13.22 0.14
C ILE A 72 34.64 -13.72 -1.26
N ILE A 73 34.09 -14.86 -1.67
CA ILE A 73 34.30 -15.46 -2.99
C ILE A 73 33.33 -14.85 -4.00
N ARG A 74 32.04 -14.81 -3.65
CA ARG A 74 30.97 -14.32 -4.52
C ARG A 74 29.81 -13.74 -3.74
N VAL A 75 29.13 -12.79 -4.37
CA VAL A 75 27.83 -12.26 -3.94
C VAL A 75 26.74 -13.04 -4.68
N LEU A 76 25.77 -13.55 -3.95
CA LEU A 76 24.64 -14.30 -4.50
C LEU A 76 23.47 -13.39 -4.83
N ASP A 77 23.13 -12.49 -3.91
CA ASP A 77 22.00 -11.58 -4.05
C ASP A 77 22.21 -10.32 -3.19
N ILE A 78 21.64 -9.20 -3.63
CA ILE A 78 21.60 -7.93 -2.89
C ILE A 78 20.14 -7.49 -2.84
N ARG A 79 19.58 -7.49 -1.63
CA ARG A 79 18.19 -7.11 -1.38
C ARG A 79 18.15 -5.78 -0.66
N CYS A 80 17.24 -4.92 -1.09
CA CYS A 80 16.93 -3.68 -0.40
C CYS A 80 15.49 -3.74 0.11
N LYS A 81 15.31 -3.44 1.39
CA LYS A 81 14.01 -3.41 2.06
C LYS A 81 13.79 -2.04 2.66
N ARG A 82 12.53 -1.62 2.72
CA ARG A 82 12.14 -0.43 3.48
C ARG A 82 12.38 -0.72 4.95
N PHE A 83 13.01 0.21 5.66
CA PHE A 83 13.06 0.11 7.11
C PHE A 83 11.69 0.53 7.67
N PHE A 84 11.09 -0.33 8.48
CA PHE A 84 9.87 -0.04 9.22
C PHE A 84 9.87 -0.77 10.55
N ASP A 85 9.76 -0.01 11.63
CA ASP A 85 9.61 -0.50 12.99
C ASP A 85 8.11 -0.63 13.33
N PRO A 86 7.56 -1.85 13.40
CA PRO A 86 6.15 -2.07 13.71
C PRO A 86 5.79 -1.72 15.15
N SER A 87 6.77 -1.65 16.06
CA SER A 87 6.53 -1.28 17.45
C SER A 87 6.38 0.24 17.64
N ASN A 88 6.91 1.03 16.70
CA ASN A 88 6.87 2.48 16.76
C ASN A 88 6.73 3.13 15.37
N ILE A 89 5.50 3.46 14.99
CA ILE A 89 5.20 4.15 13.73
C ILE A 89 5.88 5.52 13.61
N LYS A 90 6.20 6.18 14.74
CA LYS A 90 6.83 7.50 14.78
C LYS A 90 8.36 7.44 14.73
N ASN A 91 8.96 6.26 14.69
CA ASN A 91 10.40 6.09 14.60
C ASN A 91 10.95 6.95 13.43
N PRO A 92 11.96 7.83 13.65
CA PRO A 92 12.55 8.63 12.58
C PRO A 92 13.20 7.77 11.49
N ASP A 93 13.73 6.60 11.84
CA ASP A 93 14.37 5.66 10.91
C ASP A 93 13.37 5.02 9.93
N ASN A 94 12.07 5.04 10.24
CA ASN A 94 11.04 4.54 9.33
C ASN A 94 11.12 5.31 8.01
N LEU A 95 11.27 4.59 6.91
CA LEU A 95 11.28 5.18 5.58
C LEU A 95 9.95 5.87 5.31
N LYS A 96 10.01 7.18 5.07
CA LYS A 96 8.83 8.02 4.83
C LYS A 96 8.97 8.71 3.48
N VAL A 97 7.85 8.77 2.78
CA VAL A 97 7.69 9.56 1.55
C VAL A 97 6.60 10.57 1.81
N LYS A 98 6.97 11.84 1.75
CA LYS A 98 6.04 12.94 1.98
C LYS A 98 5.95 13.78 0.70
N PRO A 99 4.85 13.66 -0.06
CA PRO A 99 4.59 14.57 -1.15
C PRO A 99 4.13 15.93 -0.59
N GLU A 100 4.62 16.99 -1.20
CA GLU A 100 4.16 18.36 -1.00
C GLU A 100 3.76 18.92 -2.37
N THR A 101 2.47 19.17 -2.55
CA THR A 101 1.91 19.64 -3.82
C THR A 101 1.41 21.08 -3.73
N GLU A 102 1.79 21.86 -4.72
CA GLU A 102 1.29 23.20 -5.01
C GLU A 102 0.56 23.18 -6.37
N ILE A 103 -0.51 23.95 -6.48
CA ILE A 103 -1.36 24.02 -7.67
C ILE A 103 -1.51 25.46 -8.15
N SER A 104 -1.63 25.60 -9.46
CA SER A 104 -1.84 26.84 -10.22
C SER A 104 -3.08 26.67 -11.09
N GLY A 105 -3.90 27.72 -11.18
CA GLY A 105 -5.20 27.67 -11.89
C GLY A 105 -6.35 27.10 -11.05
N ALA A 106 -6.09 26.75 -9.80
CA ALA A 106 -7.09 26.39 -8.79
C ALA A 106 -6.53 26.67 -7.40
N GLU A 107 -7.40 26.65 -6.40
CA GLU A 107 -7.03 26.84 -5.00
C GLU A 107 -7.53 25.67 -4.14
N PHE A 108 -6.72 25.26 -3.16
CA PHE A 108 -7.22 24.42 -2.09
C PHE A 108 -8.11 25.29 -1.20
N VAL A 109 -9.32 24.79 -0.93
CA VAL A 109 -10.24 25.46 -0.02
C VAL A 109 -9.60 25.47 1.36
N ARG A 110 -9.55 26.65 2.01
CA ARG A 110 -8.91 26.84 3.32
C ARG A 110 -9.90 27.33 4.35
N TYR A 111 -9.69 26.90 5.59
CA TYR A 111 -10.32 27.52 6.76
C TYR A 111 -9.77 28.94 6.98
N CYS A 112 -10.43 29.72 7.84
CA CYS A 112 -9.97 31.06 8.23
C CYS A 112 -8.55 31.07 8.84
N ASP A 113 -8.09 29.95 9.40
CA ASP A 113 -6.74 29.77 9.94
C ASP A 113 -5.69 29.38 8.87
N LYS A 114 -6.04 29.46 7.58
CA LYS A 114 -5.22 29.13 6.41
C LYS A 114 -4.85 27.65 6.27
N LYS A 115 -5.45 26.73 7.04
CA LYS A 115 -5.29 25.29 6.80
C LYS A 115 -6.22 24.81 5.69
N ASP A 116 -5.70 23.95 4.82
CA ASP A 116 -6.51 23.31 3.77
C ASP A 116 -7.60 22.44 4.41
N VAL A 117 -8.82 22.54 3.86
CA VAL A 117 -9.96 21.72 4.25
C VAL A 117 -9.73 20.30 3.76
N LYS A 118 -9.70 19.35 4.71
CA LYS A 118 -9.52 17.93 4.43
C LYS A 118 -10.81 17.16 4.70
N VAL A 119 -11.13 16.24 3.81
CA VAL A 119 -12.26 15.32 3.91
C VAL A 119 -11.80 13.88 4.00
N ILE A 120 -12.66 13.03 4.55
CA ILE A 120 -12.37 11.61 4.72
C ILE A 120 -12.26 10.93 3.35
N GLY A 121 -11.10 10.31 3.11
CA GLY A 121 -10.84 9.51 1.92
C GLY A 121 -11.28 8.06 2.07
N ALA A 122 -11.07 7.28 1.01
CA ALA A 122 -11.37 5.86 0.99
C ALA A 122 -10.54 5.04 2.00
N ASP A 123 -9.42 5.58 2.47
CA ASP A 123 -8.58 5.03 3.54
C ASP A 123 -9.14 5.27 4.95
N GLY A 124 -10.28 5.96 5.06
CA GLY A 124 -10.91 6.28 6.34
C GLY A 124 -10.24 7.41 7.13
N THR A 125 -9.26 8.11 6.54
CA THR A 125 -8.56 9.23 7.18
C THR A 125 -8.78 10.56 6.45
N PRO A 126 -8.50 11.72 7.07
CA PRO A 126 -8.53 13.02 6.39
C PRO A 126 -7.38 13.17 5.36
N SER A 127 -7.48 12.46 4.24
CA SER A 127 -6.42 12.32 3.23
C SER A 127 -6.69 13.13 1.94
N GLN A 128 -7.91 13.62 1.73
CA GLN A 128 -8.30 14.33 0.51
C GLN A 128 -8.51 15.82 0.80
N LYS A 129 -8.03 16.72 -0.06
CA LYS A 129 -8.22 18.16 0.05
C LYS A 129 -9.33 18.63 -0.87
N LEU A 130 -10.17 19.58 -0.42
CA LEU A 130 -11.13 20.23 -1.32
C LEU A 130 -10.40 21.20 -2.26
N ILE A 131 -10.77 21.16 -3.54
CA ILE A 131 -10.21 22.04 -4.58
C ILE A 131 -11.33 22.84 -5.25
N PHE A 132 -11.06 24.10 -5.53
CA PHE A 132 -11.99 25.01 -6.18
C PHE A 132 -11.28 25.79 -7.30
N THR A 133 -11.98 25.96 -8.41
CA THR A 133 -11.64 26.91 -9.47
C THR A 133 -12.93 27.31 -10.17
N ASP A 134 -12.93 28.46 -10.83
CA ASP A 134 -14.05 28.85 -11.68
C ASP A 134 -14.07 27.96 -12.93
N THR A 135 -15.17 27.24 -13.15
CA THR A 135 -15.35 26.31 -14.26
C THR A 135 -16.29 26.81 -15.35
N GLU A 136 -16.85 28.01 -15.24
CA GLU A 136 -17.94 28.50 -16.09
C GLU A 136 -17.62 28.41 -17.60
N ASP A 137 -16.47 28.95 -18.01
CA ASP A 137 -15.99 28.95 -19.41
C ASP A 137 -15.81 27.55 -20.03
N CYS A 138 -15.50 26.55 -19.20
CA CYS A 138 -15.29 25.17 -19.63
C CYS A 138 -16.62 24.38 -19.59
N ASP A 139 -17.48 24.70 -18.63
CA ASP A 139 -18.81 24.12 -18.48
C ASP A 139 -19.69 24.45 -19.68
N GLU A 140 -19.66 25.69 -20.19
CA GLU A 140 -20.37 26.09 -21.44
C GLU A 140 -19.97 25.23 -22.66
N LYS A 141 -18.75 24.69 -22.65
CA LYS A 141 -18.19 23.86 -23.72
C LYS A 141 -18.31 22.37 -23.43
N GLY A 142 -18.88 22.00 -22.27
CA GLY A 142 -18.96 20.61 -21.79
C GLY A 142 -17.60 19.97 -21.55
N LYS A 143 -16.59 20.74 -21.10
CA LYS A 143 -15.22 20.29 -20.86
C LYS A 143 -14.81 20.48 -19.40
N GLY A 144 -13.77 19.78 -18.96
CA GLY A 144 -13.14 20.03 -17.66
C GLY A 144 -12.17 21.22 -17.70
N THR A 145 -11.99 21.88 -16.56
CA THR A 145 -11.04 22.98 -16.39
C THR A 145 -9.65 22.44 -16.08
N PRO A 146 -8.61 22.77 -16.87
CA PRO A 146 -7.25 22.30 -16.60
C PRO A 146 -6.64 23.03 -15.41
N ILE A 147 -5.90 22.29 -14.60
CA ILE A 147 -5.07 22.79 -13.51
C ILE A 147 -3.65 22.27 -13.66
N PHE A 148 -2.70 23.08 -13.25
CA PHE A 148 -1.29 22.71 -13.28
C PHE A 148 -0.78 22.62 -11.86
N GLY A 149 0.14 21.72 -11.59
CA GLY A 149 0.73 21.61 -10.27
C GLY A 149 2.18 21.21 -10.30
N THR A 150 2.86 21.60 -9.23
CA THR A 150 4.23 21.18 -8.94
C THR A 150 4.19 20.34 -7.66
N GLN A 151 4.84 19.20 -7.69
CA GLN A 151 5.00 18.33 -6.54
C GLN A 151 6.47 18.21 -6.20
N VAL A 152 6.79 18.34 -4.92
CA VAL A 152 8.08 17.98 -4.33
C VAL A 152 7.87 16.78 -3.42
N VAL A 153 8.50 15.66 -3.75
CA VAL A 153 8.47 14.44 -2.96
C VAL A 153 9.72 14.38 -2.08
N LYS A 154 9.53 14.49 -0.77
CA LYS A 154 10.60 14.41 0.24
C LYS A 154 10.70 12.97 0.74
N ILE A 155 11.89 12.39 0.67
CA ILE A 155 12.16 11.04 1.17
C ILE A 155 13.10 11.14 2.38
N THR A 156 12.73 10.51 3.50
CA THR A 156 13.48 10.51 4.77
C THR A 156 13.48 9.14 5.43
N GLY A 157 14.38 8.91 6.40
CA GLY A 157 14.53 7.63 7.10
C GLY A 157 15.51 6.68 6.40
N ASN A 158 15.40 5.38 6.71
CA ASN A 158 16.42 4.39 6.36
C ASN A 158 15.92 3.32 5.39
N VAL A 159 16.85 2.71 4.66
CA VAL A 159 16.61 1.43 3.98
C VAL A 159 17.54 0.37 4.57
N SER A 160 17.06 -0.87 4.65
CA SER A 160 17.85 -2.00 5.12
C SER A 160 18.35 -2.80 3.92
N ILE A 161 19.66 -3.03 3.86
CA ILE A 161 20.32 -3.77 2.79
C ILE A 161 20.78 -5.10 3.33
N GLU A 162 20.41 -6.17 2.63
CA GLU A 162 20.86 -7.53 2.89
C GLU A 162 21.67 -8.04 1.70
N ILE A 163 22.91 -8.48 1.95
CA ILE A 163 23.80 -9.07 0.95
C ILE A 163 24.02 -10.53 1.32
N ASP A 164 23.59 -11.44 0.46
CA ASP A 164 23.90 -12.86 0.59
C ASP A 164 25.25 -13.14 -0.06
N VAL A 165 26.21 -13.64 0.71
CA VAL A 165 27.57 -13.92 0.23
C VAL A 165 27.97 -15.37 0.48
N ILE A 166 28.87 -15.88 -0.37
CA ILE A 166 29.70 -17.04 -0.06
C ILE A 166 31.09 -16.55 0.30
N TYR A 167 31.57 -16.95 1.47
CA TYR A 167 32.90 -16.62 1.96
C TYR A 167 33.66 -17.89 2.37
N THR A 168 34.99 -17.82 2.33
CA THR A 168 35.88 -18.80 2.96
C THR A 168 36.38 -18.25 4.28
N ASP A 169 36.53 -19.11 5.26
CA ASP A 169 37.23 -18.86 6.52
C ASP A 169 38.64 -19.47 6.49
N ASP A 170 39.36 -19.40 7.62
CA ASP A 170 40.71 -19.98 7.77
C ASP A 170 40.75 -21.52 7.59
N CYS A 171 39.59 -22.18 7.53
CA CYS A 171 39.45 -23.62 7.29
C CYS A 171 39.20 -23.95 5.81
N ASP A 172 39.30 -22.98 4.90
CA ASP A 172 39.04 -23.10 3.45
C ASP A 172 37.65 -23.67 3.12
N SER A 173 36.70 -23.55 4.04
CA SER A 173 35.33 -24.06 3.87
C SER A 173 34.42 -22.99 3.29
N GLU A 174 33.65 -23.32 2.24
CA GLU A 174 32.67 -22.40 1.67
C GLU A 174 31.44 -22.27 2.58
N CYS A 175 31.24 -21.09 3.15
CA CYS A 175 30.11 -20.78 4.02
C CYS A 175 29.19 -19.74 3.37
N LYS A 176 27.87 -19.93 3.52
CA LYS A 176 26.85 -18.96 3.08
C LYS A 176 26.36 -18.15 4.28
N ILE A 177 26.31 -16.82 4.13
CA ILE A 177 25.77 -15.92 5.16
C ILE A 177 25.09 -14.71 4.55
N THR A 178 24.10 -14.17 5.28
CA THR A 178 23.45 -12.89 4.95
C THR A 178 24.04 -11.79 5.82
N LEU A 179 24.54 -10.76 5.18
CA LEU A 179 25.07 -9.55 5.79
C LEU A 179 24.02 -8.45 5.72
N SER A 180 23.74 -7.76 6.82
CA SER A 180 22.74 -6.70 6.91
C SER A 180 23.36 -5.37 7.33
N ALA A 181 22.88 -4.27 6.75
CA ALA A 181 23.23 -2.90 7.14
C ALA A 181 22.10 -1.93 6.81
N ASP A 182 21.90 -0.92 7.66
CA ASP A 182 20.93 0.14 7.42
C ASP A 182 21.62 1.37 6.81
N VAL A 183 20.99 1.95 5.80
CA VAL A 183 21.46 3.12 5.07
C VAL A 183 20.53 4.30 5.35
N PRO A 184 21.03 5.40 5.95
CA PRO A 184 20.27 6.63 6.09
C PRO A 184 20.13 7.34 4.73
N ILE A 185 18.90 7.66 4.35
CA ILE A 185 18.58 8.33 3.09
C ILE A 185 18.63 9.85 3.23
N ASP A 186 18.28 10.37 4.41
CA ASP A 186 18.11 11.80 4.70
C ASP A 186 19.39 12.55 5.05
N GLU A 187 20.44 11.88 5.52
CA GLU A 187 21.65 12.56 6.00
C GLU A 187 22.78 12.58 4.95
N PRO A 188 23.49 13.69 4.70
CA PRO A 188 23.24 15.04 5.23
C PRO A 188 22.19 15.83 4.43
N ASN A 189 21.71 15.31 3.29
CA ASN A 189 20.74 16.00 2.44
C ASN A 189 19.60 15.05 2.06
N PRO A 190 18.34 15.40 2.33
CA PRO A 190 17.20 14.60 1.91
C PRO A 190 17.04 14.60 0.40
N ILE A 191 16.58 13.48 -0.14
CA ILE A 191 16.28 13.35 -1.57
C ILE A 191 14.94 14.02 -1.83
N ASN A 192 14.98 15.11 -2.60
CA ASN A 192 13.80 15.83 -3.09
C ASN A 192 13.62 15.54 -4.57
N LEU A 193 12.51 14.90 -4.93
CA LEU A 193 12.15 14.63 -6.32
C LEU A 193 11.04 15.59 -6.73
N THR A 194 11.33 16.46 -7.70
CA THR A 194 10.36 17.44 -8.18
C THR A 194 9.73 16.95 -9.48
N ASN A 195 8.43 17.15 -9.62
CA ASN A 195 7.71 16.85 -10.83
C ASN A 195 6.54 17.82 -11.07
N PHE A 196 6.15 17.96 -12.33
CA PHE A 196 5.03 18.79 -12.77
C PHE A 196 3.90 17.93 -13.30
N PHE A 197 2.67 18.41 -13.18
CA PHE A 197 1.50 17.70 -13.66
C PHE A 197 0.41 18.64 -14.13
N GLU A 198 -0.43 18.13 -15.00
CA GLU A 198 -1.69 18.74 -15.42
C GLU A 198 -2.81 17.77 -15.07
N LEU A 199 -3.91 18.28 -14.53
CA LEU A 199 -5.13 17.52 -14.23
C LEU A 199 -6.35 18.34 -14.65
N CYS A 200 -7.46 17.67 -14.88
CA CYS A 200 -8.74 18.30 -15.18
C CYS A 200 -9.68 18.26 -13.97
N ILE A 201 -10.31 19.38 -13.67
CA ILE A 201 -11.37 19.51 -12.67
C ILE A 201 -12.75 19.51 -13.38
N PRO A 202 -13.76 18.79 -12.87
CA PRO A 202 -15.13 18.88 -13.37
C PRO A 202 -15.85 20.14 -12.87
N SER A 203 -17.02 20.44 -13.44
CA SER A 203 -17.86 21.56 -13.01
C SER A 203 -18.02 21.64 -11.48
N VAL A 204 -17.78 22.81 -10.90
CA VAL A 204 -18.00 23.06 -9.47
C VAL A 204 -19.40 23.62 -9.18
N PHE A 205 -20.04 24.24 -10.17
CA PHE A 205 -21.34 24.90 -9.99
C PHE A 205 -22.54 23.95 -10.08
N ASN A 206 -22.44 22.91 -10.92
CA ASN A 206 -23.52 21.96 -11.17
C ASN A 206 -23.42 20.69 -10.29
N SER A 207 -22.80 20.80 -9.11
CA SER A 207 -22.58 19.66 -8.23
C SER A 207 -22.90 19.99 -6.77
N ALA A 208 -23.37 18.99 -6.02
CA ALA A 208 -23.61 19.13 -4.58
C ALA A 208 -22.31 19.11 -3.75
N PHE A 209 -21.18 18.70 -4.35
CA PHE A 209 -19.91 18.52 -3.66
C PHE A 209 -18.77 19.04 -4.51
N LEU A 210 -17.89 19.83 -3.90
CA LEU A 210 -16.66 20.24 -4.54
C LEU A 210 -15.77 19.03 -4.88
N PRO A 211 -15.03 19.10 -5.99
CA PRO A 211 -14.01 18.13 -6.33
C PRO A 211 -12.96 18.03 -5.23
N ARG A 212 -12.32 16.86 -5.16
CA ARG A 212 -11.37 16.50 -4.11
C ARG A 212 -10.04 16.12 -4.75
N PHE A 213 -8.96 16.70 -4.29
CA PHE A 213 -7.62 16.30 -4.66
C PHE A 213 -7.08 15.29 -3.65
N THR A 214 -6.51 14.20 -4.14
CA THR A 214 -5.73 13.28 -3.30
C THR A 214 -4.45 12.87 -4.00
N GLU A 215 -3.44 12.59 -3.19
CA GLU A 215 -2.16 12.09 -3.65
C GLU A 215 -1.66 11.04 -2.68
N PHE A 216 -1.04 10.01 -3.23
CA PHE A 216 -0.36 9.00 -2.44
C PHE A 216 0.86 8.50 -3.21
N CYS A 217 1.89 8.17 -2.45
CA CYS A 217 3.17 7.73 -2.99
C CYS A 217 3.58 6.44 -2.33
N ASN A 218 4.26 5.60 -3.10
CA ASN A 218 4.86 4.36 -2.66
C ASN A 218 6.33 4.33 -3.08
N ILE A 219 7.23 3.79 -2.25
CA ILE A 219 8.68 3.83 -2.50
C ILE A 219 9.28 2.44 -2.47
N ASN A 220 9.84 1.94 -3.56
CA ASN A 220 10.70 0.77 -3.50
C ASN A 220 12.18 1.18 -3.45
N CYS A 221 13.05 0.24 -3.09
CA CYS A 221 14.48 0.45 -3.20
C CYS A 221 15.16 -0.74 -3.87
N GLU A 222 16.23 -0.45 -4.60
CA GLU A 222 17.12 -1.42 -5.23
C GLU A 222 18.56 -1.03 -4.88
N ALA A 223 19.41 -2.00 -4.61
CA ALA A 223 20.80 -1.75 -4.26
C ALA A 223 21.73 -2.60 -5.13
N ARG A 224 22.85 -2.01 -5.53
CA ARG A 224 23.94 -2.70 -6.23
C ARG A 224 25.30 -2.21 -5.76
N LEU A 225 26.33 -2.99 -6.03
CA LEU A 225 27.71 -2.55 -5.82
C LEU A 225 28.01 -1.32 -6.70
N ALA A 226 28.72 -0.33 -6.15
CA ALA A 226 28.91 0.96 -6.81
C ALA A 226 29.56 0.85 -8.20
N THR A 227 30.57 -0.02 -8.35
CA THR A 227 31.29 -0.28 -9.62
C THR A 227 31.02 -1.67 -10.18
N ASN A 228 29.98 -2.37 -9.68
CA ASN A 228 29.66 -3.76 -9.99
C ASN A 228 30.87 -4.71 -9.82
N SER A 229 31.79 -4.44 -8.88
CA SER A 229 33.02 -5.22 -8.70
C SER A 229 33.28 -5.53 -7.23
N ILE A 230 33.25 -6.82 -6.87
CA ILE A 230 33.51 -7.29 -5.50
C ILE A 230 34.85 -6.79 -4.98
N MET A 231 35.93 -6.90 -5.78
CA MET A 231 37.28 -6.53 -5.33
C MET A 231 37.47 -5.03 -5.05
N ARG A 232 36.65 -4.17 -5.67
CA ARG A 232 36.73 -2.71 -5.45
C ARG A 232 35.70 -2.21 -4.46
N ASP A 233 34.51 -2.80 -4.50
CA ASP A 233 33.37 -2.30 -3.77
C ASP A 233 33.25 -2.95 -2.40
N ILE A 234 33.84 -4.13 -2.16
CA ILE A 234 33.79 -4.80 -0.86
C ILE A 234 35.20 -4.89 -0.27
N SER A 235 35.35 -4.48 0.99
CA SER A 235 36.58 -4.64 1.76
C SER A 235 36.30 -5.33 3.08
N ILE A 236 37.20 -6.21 3.49
CA ILE A 236 37.12 -6.96 4.74
C ILE A 236 38.35 -6.59 5.56
N THR A 237 38.15 -6.21 6.82
CA THR A 237 39.26 -5.93 7.73
C THR A 237 39.89 -7.26 8.17
N PRO A 238 41.17 -7.55 7.88
CA PRO A 238 41.75 -8.87 8.09
C PRO A 238 41.75 -9.36 9.55
N ILE A 239 41.86 -8.41 10.49
CA ILE A 239 41.98 -8.69 11.93
C ILE A 239 40.61 -8.91 12.57
N THR A 240 39.60 -8.11 12.18
CA THR A 240 38.29 -8.11 12.84
C THR A 240 37.20 -8.84 12.07
N GLY A 241 37.42 -9.13 10.78
CA GLY A 241 36.40 -9.67 9.89
C GLY A 241 35.27 -8.70 9.58
N GLU A 242 35.47 -7.40 9.82
CA GLU A 242 34.47 -6.38 9.54
C GLU A 242 34.36 -6.14 8.03
N VAL A 243 33.16 -6.36 7.49
CA VAL A 243 32.87 -6.16 6.07
C VAL A 243 32.35 -4.75 5.87
N SER A 244 32.94 -4.04 4.92
CA SER A 244 32.41 -2.78 4.43
C SER A 244 32.21 -2.79 2.92
N ALA A 245 31.14 -2.17 2.43
CA ALA A 245 30.86 -2.11 1.00
C ALA A 245 30.47 -0.71 0.51
N ASN A 246 30.84 -0.42 -0.74
CA ASN A 246 30.44 0.74 -1.50
C ASN A 246 29.22 0.38 -2.36
N LEU A 247 28.12 1.06 -2.15
CA LEU A 247 26.83 0.74 -2.76
C LEU A 247 26.23 1.94 -3.48
N LEU A 248 25.55 1.64 -4.58
CA LEU A 248 24.58 2.55 -5.19
C LEU A 248 23.18 2.05 -4.84
N VAL A 249 22.43 2.86 -4.11
CA VAL A 249 21.04 2.61 -3.73
C VAL A 249 20.14 3.48 -4.60
N ALA A 250 19.26 2.85 -5.35
CA ALA A 250 18.20 3.51 -6.11
C ALA A 250 16.90 3.45 -5.31
N LEU A 251 16.22 4.59 -5.20
CA LEU A 251 14.89 4.71 -4.64
C LEU A 251 13.90 4.95 -5.78
N CYS A 252 12.96 4.03 -5.95
CA CYS A 252 11.98 4.04 -7.01
C CYS A 252 10.64 4.46 -6.41
N VAL A 253 10.21 5.69 -6.66
CA VAL A 253 8.96 6.23 -6.09
C VAL A 253 7.89 6.27 -7.17
N ALA A 254 6.74 5.68 -6.88
CA ALA A 254 5.53 5.82 -7.66
C ALA A 254 4.55 6.72 -6.90
N CYS A 255 4.13 7.84 -7.51
CA CYS A 255 3.14 8.74 -6.94
C CYS A 255 1.95 8.87 -7.88
N GLU A 256 0.74 8.65 -7.37
CA GLU A 256 -0.50 8.86 -8.11
C GLU A 256 -1.25 10.06 -7.53
N LYS A 257 -1.78 10.91 -8.41
CA LYS A 257 -2.62 12.06 -8.07
C LYS A 257 -3.98 11.87 -8.70
N LYS A 258 -5.03 12.26 -8.00
CA LYS A 258 -6.41 12.09 -8.47
C LYS A 258 -7.26 13.30 -8.15
N ILE A 259 -8.12 13.64 -9.10
CA ILE A 259 -9.33 14.42 -8.85
C ILE A 259 -10.47 13.44 -8.62
N ILE A 260 -11.11 13.55 -7.47
CA ILE A 260 -12.18 12.67 -7.00
C ILE A 260 -13.46 13.46 -6.87
N VAL A 261 -14.56 12.88 -7.34
CA VAL A 261 -15.91 13.42 -7.16
C VAL A 261 -16.81 12.34 -6.56
N PRO A 262 -17.68 12.71 -5.60
CA PRO A 262 -18.74 11.82 -5.17
C PRO A 262 -19.76 11.61 -6.30
N VAL A 263 -20.12 10.36 -6.55
CA VAL A 263 -21.11 10.01 -7.58
C VAL A 263 -22.03 8.90 -7.07
N GLN A 264 -23.25 8.88 -7.62
CA GLN A 264 -24.14 7.73 -7.52
C GLN A 264 -24.01 6.91 -8.80
N LEU A 265 -23.66 5.63 -8.67
CA LEU A 265 -23.58 4.68 -9.78
C LEU A 265 -24.67 3.63 -9.63
N CYS A 266 -25.29 3.24 -10.74
CA CYS A 266 -26.09 2.03 -10.79
C CYS A 266 -25.16 0.87 -11.15
N VAL A 267 -24.98 -0.07 -10.23
CA VAL A 267 -24.20 -1.29 -10.48
C VAL A 267 -25.11 -2.51 -10.58
N LEU A 268 -24.64 -3.51 -11.31
CA LEU A 268 -25.25 -4.83 -11.35
C LEU A 268 -24.62 -5.68 -10.23
N SER A 269 -25.44 -6.13 -9.29
CA SER A 269 -25.03 -6.82 -8.06
C SER A 269 -25.81 -8.12 -7.89
N THR A 270 -25.15 -9.18 -7.45
CA THR A 270 -25.78 -10.44 -7.00
C THR A 270 -26.19 -10.40 -5.52
N GLY A 271 -26.04 -9.24 -4.86
CA GLY A 271 -26.29 -9.02 -3.44
C GLY A 271 -25.01 -8.86 -2.61
N PHE A 272 -25.14 -8.84 -1.28
CA PHE A 272 -23.99 -8.69 -0.38
C PHE A 272 -23.21 -10.01 -0.19
N PRO A 273 -21.87 -9.95 -0.07
CA PRO A 273 -21.06 -11.12 0.25
C PRO A 273 -21.48 -11.71 1.61
N LYS A 274 -21.77 -13.02 1.63
CA LYS A 274 -22.08 -13.77 2.85
C LYS A 274 -21.00 -14.83 3.05
N LEU A 275 -20.14 -14.62 4.04
CA LEU A 275 -19.18 -15.63 4.46
C LEU A 275 -19.87 -16.59 5.43
N SER A 276 -19.64 -17.89 5.23
CA SER A 276 -19.95 -18.90 6.25
C SER A 276 -18.97 -18.75 7.40
N ALA A 277 -19.47 -18.52 8.61
CA ALA A 277 -18.63 -18.45 9.79
C ALA A 277 -18.01 -19.82 10.11
N GLU A 278 -16.76 -19.82 10.57
CA GLU A 278 -16.14 -21.00 11.15
C GLU A 278 -16.72 -21.19 12.57
N VAL A 279 -17.49 -22.28 12.76
CA VAL A 279 -18.31 -22.46 13.96
C VAL A 279 -17.54 -23.24 15.01
N SER A 280 -17.22 -22.60 16.14
CA SER A 280 -16.80 -23.30 17.36
C SER A 280 -18.06 -23.74 18.14
N PRO A 281 -18.15 -24.99 18.62
CA PRO A 281 -19.41 -25.62 19.02
C PRO A 281 -20.08 -25.07 20.30
N ILE A 282 -19.54 -24.00 20.90
CA ILE A 282 -19.99 -23.49 22.20
C ILE A 282 -21.33 -22.74 22.08
N CYS A 283 -21.54 -21.98 21.01
CA CYS A 283 -22.75 -21.19 20.82
C CYS A 283 -23.64 -21.81 19.74
N THR A 284 -24.93 -21.99 20.05
CA THR A 284 -25.92 -22.58 19.14
C THR A 284 -26.57 -21.53 18.21
N THR A 285 -26.46 -20.25 18.54
CA THR A 285 -27.03 -19.14 17.75
C THR A 285 -26.08 -17.94 17.75
N PHE A 286 -25.91 -17.30 16.59
CA PHE A 286 -25.10 -16.09 16.41
C PHE A 286 -25.93 -14.96 15.80
N PRO A 287 -25.75 -13.70 16.23
CA PRO A 287 -26.42 -12.57 15.60
C PRO A 287 -25.90 -12.33 14.18
N THR A 288 -26.75 -11.77 13.31
CA THR A 288 -26.36 -11.36 11.96
C THR A 288 -25.50 -10.09 12.00
N LEU A 289 -24.39 -10.08 11.25
CA LEU A 289 -23.49 -8.92 11.18
C LEU A 289 -24.06 -7.75 10.37
N PHE A 290 -24.94 -8.04 9.41
CA PHE A 290 -25.52 -7.04 8.51
C PHE A 290 -27.05 -7.02 8.63
N PRO A 291 -27.68 -5.85 8.42
CA PRO A 291 -29.12 -5.74 8.34
C PRO A 291 -29.72 -6.68 7.29
N GLU A 292 -30.94 -7.15 7.52
CA GLU A 292 -31.67 -7.88 6.51
C GLU A 292 -31.94 -6.99 5.28
N GLN A 293 -31.75 -7.54 4.08
CA GLN A 293 -32.20 -6.86 2.87
C GLN A 293 -33.72 -6.80 2.86
N ILE A 294 -34.26 -5.60 2.57
CA ILE A 294 -35.68 -5.40 2.32
C ILE A 294 -35.98 -6.01 0.95
N ASP A 295 -36.48 -7.24 0.94
CA ASP A 295 -36.93 -7.90 -0.28
C ASP A 295 -38.46 -7.74 -0.36
N GLU A 296 -38.98 -7.25 -1.49
CA GLU A 296 -40.42 -7.01 -1.70
C GLU A 296 -41.29 -8.26 -1.47
N LYS A 297 -40.67 -9.45 -1.45
CA LYS A 297 -41.31 -10.75 -1.23
C LYS A 297 -41.54 -11.12 0.24
N LYS A 298 -41.03 -10.36 1.21
CA LYS A 298 -41.25 -10.61 2.66
C LYS A 298 -42.60 -10.06 3.17
N HIS A 299 -43.62 -9.95 2.31
CA HIS A 299 -45.00 -9.87 2.78
C HIS A 299 -45.50 -11.29 3.09
N PRO A 300 -45.81 -11.63 4.35
CA PRO A 300 -46.50 -12.87 4.64
C PRO A 300 -47.92 -12.74 4.07
N CYS A 301 -48.15 -13.31 2.89
CA CYS A 301 -49.49 -13.71 2.50
C CYS A 301 -49.96 -14.71 3.57
N ARG A 302 -50.85 -14.27 4.47
CA ARG A 302 -51.73 -15.18 5.20
C ARG A 302 -52.64 -15.86 4.18
N SER A 303 -52.22 -17.01 3.69
CA SER A 303 -53.12 -18.05 3.21
C SER A 303 -53.49 -18.92 4.41
N ALA A 304 -54.69 -18.70 4.95
CA ALA A 304 -55.45 -19.67 5.74
C ALA A 304 -56.88 -19.56 5.20
N GLU A 305 -57.19 -20.36 4.19
CA GLU A 305 -57.92 -21.62 4.32
C GLU A 305 -59.43 -21.39 4.51
N SER A 306 -60.14 -21.79 3.46
CA SER A 306 -61.55 -22.12 3.47
C SER A 306 -61.91 -23.02 4.65
N LEU A 307 -62.88 -22.59 5.46
CA LEU A 307 -63.78 -23.48 6.17
C LEU A 307 -65.21 -23.02 5.86
N SER A 308 -65.96 -23.96 5.29
CA SER A 308 -67.41 -23.97 5.07
C SER A 308 -68.18 -24.17 6.38
N GLU A 309 -69.50 -23.92 6.31
CA GLU A 309 -70.59 -24.24 7.29
C GLU A 309 -70.67 -23.22 8.46
N ASP A 310 -71.78 -22.52 8.78
CA ASP A 310 -73.22 -22.73 8.60
C ASP A 310 -74.01 -21.38 8.57
N GLU A 311 -75.27 -21.48 8.09
CA GLU A 311 -76.39 -20.49 7.96
C GLU A 311 -76.44 -19.55 6.74
#